data_AF-N4WIV8-F1
#
_entry.id   AF-N4WIV8-F1
#
_cell.length_a   1.000
_cell.length_b   1.000
_cell.length_c   1.000
_cell.angle_alpha   90.00
_cell.angle_beta   90.00
_cell.angle_gamma   90.00
#
_symmetry.space_group_name_H-M   'P 1'
#
loop_
_entity.id
_entity.type
_entity.pdbx_description
1 polymer ?
#
loop_
_entity_poly.entity_id
_entity_poly.type
_entity_poly.pdbx_seq_one_letter_code
_entity_poly.pdbx_strand_id
1 'polypeptide(L)' 'MKFTIKKVKPYYRHFLIMFFSQTLWHFAILRDADIQKWIDILAVSCLYAFFWWAGDNLFTSQRNDENA' A
#
# COMPACT_ATOMS: atom_id res chain seq x y z
N MET A 1 20.35 13.17 6.21
CA MET A 1 19.53 12.14 5.54
C MET A 1 18.26 12.82 5.02
N LYS A 2 18.22 13.26 3.75
CA LYS A 2 16.99 13.86 3.19
C LYS A 2 16.01 12.73 2.94
N PHE A 3 15.08 12.48 3.87
CA PHE A 3 13.91 11.63 3.64
C PHE A 3 13.24 12.14 2.37
N THR A 4 13.46 11.42 1.28
CA THR A 4 13.11 11.90 -0.05
C THR A 4 11.62 11.67 -0.22
N ILE A 5 10.82 12.69 0.14
CA ILE A 5 9.35 12.72 0.01
C ILE A 5 8.90 12.29 -1.41
N LYS A 6 9.75 12.47 -2.42
CA LYS A 6 9.54 11.96 -3.79
C LYS A 6 9.38 10.44 -3.87
N LYS A 7 10.04 9.64 -3.02
CA LYS A 7 9.89 8.18 -3.00
C LYS A 7 8.59 7.73 -2.33
N VAL A 8 7.97 8.55 -1.46
CA VAL A 8 6.73 8.18 -0.76
C VAL A 8 5.48 8.31 -1.65
N LYS A 9 5.53 9.23 -2.64
CA LYS A 9 4.43 9.49 -3.57
C LYS A 9 3.81 8.26 -4.25
N PRO A 10 4.58 7.31 -4.83
CA PRO A 10 4.00 6.11 -5.43
C PRO A 10 3.25 5.25 -4.41
N TYR A 11 3.81 5.02 -3.22
CA TYR A 11 3.19 4.12 -2.23
C TYR A 11 1.88 4.66 -1.65
N TYR A 12 1.76 5.99 -1.53
CA TYR A 12 0.48 6.61 -1.17
C TYR A 12 -0.62 6.33 -2.21
N ARG A 13 -0.27 6.26 -3.50
CA ARG A 13 -1.24 5.88 -4.55
C ARG A 13 -1.67 4.42 -4.42
N HIS A 14 -0.74 3.50 -4.17
CA HIS A 14 -1.07 2.08 -3.95
C HIS A 14 -1.96 1.89 -2.73
N PHE A 15 -1.68 2.60 -1.64
CA PHE A 15 -2.54 2.63 -0.46
C PHE A 15 -3.95 3.11 -0.80
N LEU A 16 -4.09 4.27 -1.45
CA LEU A 16 -5.39 4.84 -1.78
C LEU A 16 -6.21 3.93 -2.69
N ILE A 17 -5.60 3.35 -3.74
CA ILE A 17 -6.30 2.45 -4.65
C ILE A 17 -6.85 1.26 -3.88
N MET A 18 -6.03 0.61 -3.05
CA MET A 18 -6.47 -0.54 -2.26
C MET A 18 -7.56 -0.15 -1.26
N PHE A 19 -7.39 0.97 -0.57
CA PHE A 19 -8.35 1.48 0.40
C PHE A 19 -9.70 1.78 -0.25
N PHE A 20 -9.72 2.47 -1.39
CA PHE A 20 -10.96 2.75 -2.11
C PHE A 20 -11.62 1.49 -2.64
N SER A 21 -10.85 0.55 -3.21
CA SER A 21 -11.39 -0.73 -3.69
C SER A 21 -12.02 -1.55 -2.57
N GLN A 22 -11.37 -1.65 -1.42
CA GLN A 22 -11.89 -2.35 -0.24
C GLN A 22 -13.12 -1.65 0.36
N THR A 23 -13.11 -0.32 0.38
CA THR A 23 -14.24 0.49 0.85
C THR A 23 -15.46 0.34 -0.06
N LEU A 24 -15.27 0.43 -1.38
CA LEU A 24 -16.31 0.20 -2.39
C LEU A 24 -16.87 -1.22 -2.29
N TRP A 25 -16.00 -2.22 -2.14
CA TRP A 25 -16.39 -3.61 -1.95
C TRP A 25 -17.24 -3.81 -0.69
N HIS A 26 -16.83 -3.22 0.43
CA HIS A 26 -17.55 -3.29 1.70
C HIS A 26 -18.96 -2.69 1.59
N PHE A 27 -19.10 -1.52 0.97
CA PHE A 27 -20.41 -0.89 0.73
C PHE A 27 -21.29 -1.67 -0.26
N ALA A 28 -20.68 -2.35 -1.24
CA ALA A 28 -21.41 -3.15 -2.21
C ALA A 28 -22.00 -4.43 -1.60
N ILE A 29 -21.29 -5.09 -0.68
CA ILE A 29 -21.63 -6.43 -0.19
C ILE A 29 -22.17 -6.45 1.23
N LEU A 30 -21.45 -5.84 2.19
CA LEU A 30 -21.71 -6.11 3.60
C LEU A 30 -22.64 -5.10 4.27
N ARG A 31 -22.76 -3.86 3.75
CA ARG A 31 -23.68 -2.78 4.22
C ARG A 31 -23.75 -2.52 5.74
N ASP A 32 -23.00 -3.24 6.56
CA ASP A 32 -22.93 -3.10 8.01
C ASP A 32 -21.70 -2.27 8.40
N ALA A 33 -21.93 -1.29 9.27
CA ALA A 33 -20.92 -0.34 9.73
C ALA A 33 -20.18 -0.87 10.97
N ASP A 34 -19.53 -2.02 10.84
CA ASP A 34 -18.68 -2.56 11.91
C ASP A 34 -17.30 -1.88 11.91
N ILE A 35 -16.94 -1.24 13.03
CA ILE A 35 -15.65 -0.59 13.25
C ILE A 35 -14.48 -1.56 13.00
N GLN A 36 -14.63 -2.84 13.35
CA GLN A 36 -13.58 -3.84 13.15
C GLN A 36 -13.25 -4.03 11.66
N LYS A 37 -14.25 -3.96 10.78
CA LYS A 37 -14.06 -4.08 9.32
C LYS A 37 -13.29 -2.90 8.75
N TRP A 38 -13.52 -1.69 9.26
CA TRP A 38 -12.76 -0.51 8.85
C TRP A 38 -11.29 -0.60 9.25
N ILE A 39 -11.02 -1.17 10.44
CA ILE A 39 -9.65 -1.44 10.89
C ILE A 39 -9.00 -2.49 9.99
N ASP A 40 -9.72 -3.55 9.62
CA ASP A 40 -9.20 -4.58 8.70
C ASP A 40 -8.87 -3.99 7.32
N ILE A 41 -9.76 -3.16 6.75
CA ILE A 41 -9.55 -2.47 5.47
C ILE A 41 -8.31 -1.57 5.53
N LEU A 42 -8.15 -0.82 6.63
CA LEU A 42 -6.98 0.03 6.84
C LEU A 42 -5.71 -0.81 6.93
N ALA A 43 -5.72 -1.88 7.72
CA ALA A 43 -4.59 -2.77 7.93
C ALA A 43 -4.15 -3.43 6.62
N VAL A 44 -5.08 -3.98 5.84
CA VAL A 44 -4.81 -4.59 4.53
C VAL A 44 -4.23 -3.58 3.54
N SER A 45 -4.78 -2.36 3.51
CA SER A 45 -4.29 -1.28 2.64
C SER A 45 -2.86 -0.86 3.00
N CYS A 46 -2.55 -0.75 4.29
CA CYS A 46 -1.19 -0.49 4.78
C CYS A 46 -0.22 -1.62 4.43
N LEU A 47 -0.64 -2.88 4.64
CA LEU A 47 0.17 -4.05 4.34
C LEU A 47 0.53 -4.12 2.85
N TYR A 48 -0.45 -3.86 1.98
CA TYR A 48 -0.25 -3.81 0.53
C TYR A 48 0.76 -2.73 0.11
N ALA A 49 0.64 -1.52 0.66
CA ALA A 49 1.58 -0.43 0.39
C ALA A 49 3.00 -0.78 0.88
N PHE A 50 3.11 -1.46 2.02
CA PHE A 50 4.39 -1.93 2.55
C PHE A 50 5.02 -3.00 1.65
N PHE A 51 4.25 -3.97 1.16
CA PHE A 51 4.76 -4.99 0.23
C PHE A 51 5.29 -4.38 -1.06
N TRP A 52 4.58 -3.40 -1.63
CA TRP A 52 5.05 -2.67 -2.81
C TRP A 52 6.35 -1.92 -2.55
N TRP A 53 6.46 -1.26 -1.39
CA TRP A 53 7.69 -0.59 -0.97
C TRP A 53 8.85 -1.58 -0.77
N ALA A 54 8.60 -2.71 -0.10
CA ALA A 54 9.62 -3.74 0.13
C ALA A 54 10.09 -4.36 -1.20
N GLY A 55 9.16 -4.66 -2.12
CA GLY A 55 9.45 -5.17 -3.45
C GLY A 55 10.33 -4.20 -4.24
N ASP A 56 9.96 -2.92 -4.32
CA ASP A 56 10.75 -1.91 -5.01
C ASP A 56 12.20 -1.82 -4.49
N ASN A 57 12.40 -1.88 -3.17
CA ASN A 57 13.75 -1.84 -2.60
C ASN A 57 14.56 -3.11 -2.94
N LEU A 58 13.94 -4.29 -2.92
CA LEU A 58 14.59 -5.55 -3.29
C LEU A 58 15.03 -5.58 -4.77
N PHE A 59 14.13 -5.21 -5.69
CA PHE A 59 14.43 -5.20 -7.13
C PHE A 59 15.40 -4.08 -7.52
N THR A 60 15.34 -2.93 -6.85
CA THR A 60 16.30 -1.85 -7.08
C THR A 60 17.71 -2.22 -6.58
N SER A 61 17.80 -2.99 -5.48
CA SER A 61 19.09 -3.47 -4.97
C SER A 61 19.76 -4.41 -5.97
N GLN A 62 19.04 -5.40 -6.50
CA GLN A 62 19.59 -6.35 -7.47
C GLN A 62 20.07 -5.68 -8.77
N ARG A 63 19.36 -4.65 -9.26
CA ARG A 63 19.77 -3.91 -10.46
C ARG A 63 21.04 -3.08 -10.28
N ASN A 64 21.41 -2.72 -9.05
CA ASN A 64 22.68 -2.05 -8.78
C ASN A 64 23.84 -3.04 -8.68
N ASP A 65 23.58 -4.26 -8.19
CA ASP A 65 24.59 -5.31 -8.07
C ASP A 65 24.93 -5.97 -9.43
N GLU A 66 23.99 -6.01 -10.38
CA GLU A 66 24.26 -6.47 -11.76
C GLU A 66 24.96 -5.43 -12.65
N ASN A 67 24.97 -4.15 -12.25
CA ASN A 67 25.58 -3.04 -13.02
C ASN A 67 26.90 -2.52 -12.42
N ALA A 68 27.42 -3.16 -11.37
CA ALA A 68 28.71 -2.87 -10.73
C ALA A 68 29.76 -3.93 -11.13
#